data_AF-A0A7H1QAJ4-F1
#
_entry.id   AF-A0A7H1QAJ4-F1
#
_cell.length_a   1.000
_cell.length_b   1.000
_cell.length_c   1.000
_cell.angle_alpha   90.00
_cell.angle_beta   90.00
_cell.angle_gamma   90.00
#
_symmetry.space_group_name_H-M   'P 1'
#
loop_
_entity.id
_entity.type
_entity.pdbx_description
1 polymer ?
#
loop_
_entity_poly.entity_id
_entity_poly.type
_entity_poly.pdbx_seq_one_letter_code
_entity_poly.pdbx_strand_id
1 'polypeptide(L)'
;MKSEAPAAPHAASADRALGKDTALLLTPPVPRAGWRLLPARVLAMCTVELQKLRHDRTELYTRAVQPALWLLIFGQTFTRIRAIPTGGIPYIDYMAPGIIAQSAMFIAIFYGIQIIWERDAGILNKLLVTPTPRSALITGKAFAAGVKSLVQAIVVIVIAALLGVALTWNPLKLLGVALAVILASVFFSCLSMTIAGIVLSRDRLMGFGQAITMPLFFGSNALYPVSVMPGWLQAVSKVNPLSYQVDALRGLLLGTPSHLGADFGVLAIAAALGITAASSLLGRLAR
;
A
#
# COMPACT_ATOMS: atom_id res chain seq x y z
N MET A 1 40.52 82.81 -5.32
CA MET A 1 41.14 81.49 -5.52
C MET A 1 40.05 80.44 -5.29
N LYS A 2 39.40 79.96 -6.35
CA LYS A 2 38.33 78.95 -6.30
C LYS A 2 38.98 77.57 -6.50
N SER A 3 38.70 76.62 -5.60
CA SER A 3 39.18 75.23 -5.71
C SER A 3 37.98 74.35 -6.06
N GLU A 4 37.97 73.82 -7.28
CA GLU A 4 37.03 72.79 -7.73
C GLU A 4 37.51 71.42 -7.22
N ALA A 5 36.59 70.66 -6.61
CA ALA A 5 36.80 69.27 -6.21
C ALA A 5 36.41 68.32 -7.36
N PRO A 6 37.04 67.13 -7.49
CA PRO A 6 36.81 66.22 -8.63
C PRO A 6 35.50 65.45 -8.48
N ALA A 7 34.79 65.28 -9.60
CA ALA A 7 33.56 64.49 -9.70
C ALA A 7 33.84 62.98 -9.51
N ALA A 8 33.05 62.33 -8.64
CA ALA A 8 33.11 60.90 -8.39
C ALA A 8 32.59 60.08 -9.59
N PRO A 9 33.16 58.90 -9.91
CA PRO A 9 32.74 58.07 -11.03
C PRO A 9 31.37 57.40 -10.78
N HIS A 10 30.55 57.34 -11.83
CA HIS A 10 29.18 56.82 -11.84
C HIS A 10 29.08 55.35 -11.37
N ALA A 11 28.19 55.12 -10.41
CA ALA A 11 27.80 53.81 -9.87
C ALA A 11 26.90 52.98 -10.83
N ALA A 12 27.29 52.83 -12.11
CA ALA A 12 26.47 52.17 -13.12
C ALA A 12 26.76 50.65 -13.30
N SER A 13 27.74 50.09 -12.59
CA SER A 13 28.21 48.71 -12.85
C SER A 13 27.64 47.65 -11.88
N ALA A 14 27.25 48.03 -10.65
CA ALA A 14 26.79 47.07 -9.64
C ALA A 14 25.34 46.58 -9.86
N ASP A 15 24.45 47.43 -10.40
CA ASP A 15 23.03 47.09 -10.58
C ASP A 15 22.77 46.05 -11.68
N ARG A 16 23.67 45.95 -12.67
CA ARG A 16 23.50 45.03 -13.80
C ARG A 16 23.79 43.57 -13.45
N ALA A 17 24.62 43.32 -12.44
CA ALA A 17 24.96 41.97 -11.99
C ALA A 17 23.86 41.38 -11.09
N LEU A 18 23.27 42.20 -10.21
CA LEU A 18 22.20 41.79 -9.30
C LEU A 18 20.91 41.36 -10.00
N GLY A 19 20.58 41.95 -11.15
CA GLY A 19 19.33 41.66 -11.89
C GLY A 19 19.28 40.29 -12.58
N LYS A 20 20.42 39.67 -12.90
CA LYS A 20 20.45 38.35 -13.54
C LYS A 20 20.35 37.20 -12.52
N ASP A 21 20.98 37.36 -11.37
CA ASP A 21 21.00 36.33 -10.32
C ASP A 21 19.68 36.30 -9.53
N THR A 22 19.00 37.45 -9.36
CA THR A 22 17.65 37.49 -8.78
C THR A 22 16.58 36.97 -9.74
N ALA A 23 16.73 37.13 -11.06
CA ALA A 23 15.79 36.57 -12.03
C ALA A 23 15.81 35.01 -12.05
N LEU A 24 16.95 34.40 -11.75
CA LEU A 24 17.11 32.95 -11.61
C LEU A 24 16.48 32.40 -10.31
N LEU A 25 16.42 33.22 -9.25
CA LEU A 25 15.75 32.89 -7.98
C LEU A 25 14.23 33.12 -8.03
N LEU A 26 13.75 33.99 -8.92
CA LEU A 26 12.33 34.34 -9.08
C LEU A 26 11.62 33.56 -10.20
N THR A 27 12.33 32.73 -10.96
CA THR A 27 11.71 31.84 -11.93
C THR A 27 11.32 30.53 -11.23
N PRO A 28 10.02 30.29 -10.97
CA PRO A 28 9.61 29.00 -10.44
C PRO A 28 10.06 27.92 -11.43
N PRO A 29 10.69 26.83 -10.98
CA PRO A 29 11.09 25.75 -11.88
C PRO A 29 9.83 25.30 -12.62
N VAL A 30 9.89 25.34 -13.96
CA VAL A 30 8.77 24.96 -14.83
C VAL A 30 8.25 23.62 -14.31
N PRO A 31 6.99 23.51 -13.88
CA PRO A 31 6.47 22.28 -13.33
C PRO A 31 6.60 21.25 -14.44
N ARG A 32 7.57 20.34 -14.31
CA ARG A 32 7.70 19.17 -15.19
C ARG A 32 6.54 18.24 -14.82
N ALA A 33 5.33 18.63 -15.22
CA ALA A 33 4.10 17.87 -15.10
C ALA A 33 4.03 16.91 -16.30
N GLY A 34 4.99 15.99 -16.36
CA GLY A 34 4.97 14.90 -17.32
C GLY A 34 4.45 13.66 -16.64
N TRP A 35 3.49 12.95 -17.24
CA TRP A 35 3.15 11.57 -16.86
C TRP A 35 4.40 10.65 -16.82
N ARG A 36 5.45 11.04 -17.56
CA ARG A 36 6.79 10.44 -17.52
C ARG A 36 7.53 10.54 -16.18
N LEU A 37 7.14 11.46 -15.29
CA LEU A 37 7.73 11.64 -13.96
C LEU A 37 6.93 10.98 -12.83
N LEU A 38 5.73 10.48 -13.12
CA LEU A 38 4.97 9.63 -12.20
C LEU A 38 5.79 8.42 -11.73
N PRO A 39 6.44 7.62 -12.60
CA PRO A 39 7.24 6.49 -12.15
C PRO A 39 8.43 6.92 -11.27
N ALA A 40 9.11 8.03 -11.60
CA ALA A 40 10.22 8.55 -10.79
C ALA A 40 9.78 9.03 -9.40
N ARG A 41 8.58 9.63 -9.30
CA ARG A 41 8.00 10.07 -8.02
C ARG A 41 7.45 8.92 -7.18
N VAL A 42 6.82 7.94 -7.83
CA VAL A 42 6.43 6.68 -7.18
C VAL A 42 7.68 6.00 -6.64
N LEU A 43 8.73 5.85 -7.45
CA LEU A 43 10.03 5.30 -7.03
C LEU A 43 10.66 6.09 -5.88
N ALA A 44 10.64 7.43 -5.90
CA ALA A 44 11.15 8.24 -4.81
C ALA A 44 10.35 8.06 -3.50
N MET A 45 9.03 7.92 -3.58
CA MET A 45 8.21 7.59 -2.41
C MET A 45 8.48 6.16 -1.93
N CYS A 46 8.73 5.22 -2.85
CA CYS A 46 9.14 3.85 -2.51
C CYS A 46 10.45 3.84 -1.76
N THR A 47 11.47 4.53 -2.26
CA THR A 47 12.80 4.54 -1.63
C THR A 47 12.75 5.15 -0.24
N VAL A 48 11.95 6.20 -0.05
CA VAL A 48 11.73 6.80 1.27
C VAL A 48 11.06 5.82 2.23
N GLU A 49 10.04 5.08 1.79
CA GLU A 49 9.33 4.13 2.65
C GLU A 49 10.14 2.84 2.88
N LEU A 50 10.95 2.41 1.91
CA LEU A 50 11.97 1.37 2.07
C LEU A 50 13.06 1.79 3.08
N GLN A 51 13.47 3.05 3.06
CA GLN A 51 14.43 3.59 4.04
C GLN A 51 13.83 3.65 5.45
N LYS A 52 12.55 4.04 5.60
CA LYS A 52 11.84 4.00 6.89
C LYS A 52 11.74 2.56 7.43
N LEU A 53 11.40 1.61 6.56
CA LEU A 53 11.32 0.20 6.94
C LEU A 53 12.67 -0.39 7.40
N ARG A 54 13.78 0.12 6.87
CA ARG A 54 15.12 -0.28 7.30
C ARG A 54 15.41 0.10 8.75
N HIS A 55 14.77 1.15 9.26
CA HIS A 55 14.94 1.65 10.62
C HIS A 55 13.97 0.96 11.61
N ASP A 56 12.74 0.67 11.18
CA ASP A 56 11.69 0.08 12.02
C ASP A 56 11.68 -1.47 12.02
N ARG A 57 12.82 -2.08 12.35
CA ARG A 57 12.94 -3.56 12.40
C ARG A 57 11.97 -4.19 13.41
N THR A 58 11.76 -3.55 14.56
CA THR A 58 10.88 -4.04 15.64
C THR A 58 9.42 -4.15 15.19
N GLU A 59 8.96 -3.23 14.34
CA GLU A 59 7.60 -3.24 13.81
C GLU A 59 7.36 -4.45 12.88
N LEU A 60 8.35 -4.80 12.07
CA LEU A 60 8.28 -5.96 11.19
C LEU A 60 8.12 -7.28 11.99
N TYR A 61 8.95 -7.46 13.02
CA TYR A 61 8.91 -8.68 13.84
C TYR A 61 7.60 -8.80 14.61
N THR A 62 7.16 -7.72 15.27
CA THR A 62 5.93 -7.72 16.05
C THR A 62 4.69 -7.99 15.19
N ARG A 63 4.65 -7.46 13.96
CA ARG A 63 3.58 -7.74 12.99
C ARG A 63 3.61 -9.17 12.43
N ALA A 64 4.78 -9.81 12.38
CA ALA A 64 4.92 -11.20 11.92
C ALA A 64 4.43 -12.23 12.95
N VAL A 65 4.34 -11.87 14.24
CA VAL A 65 3.87 -12.77 15.29
C VAL A 65 2.45 -13.27 15.01
N GLN A 66 1.53 -12.39 14.66
CA GLN A 66 0.12 -12.77 14.45
C GLN A 66 -0.06 -13.76 13.26
N PRO A 67 0.48 -13.49 12.06
CA PRO A 67 0.49 -14.46 10.95
C PRO A 67 1.18 -15.78 11.29
N ALA A 68 2.29 -15.72 12.03
CA ALA A 68 3.01 -16.91 12.47
C ALA A 68 2.13 -17.77 13.39
N LEU A 69 1.45 -17.16 14.36
CA LEU A 69 0.52 -17.86 15.26
C LEU A 69 -0.64 -18.48 14.48
N TRP A 70 -1.18 -17.79 13.48
CA TRP A 70 -2.21 -18.37 12.61
C TRP A 70 -1.70 -19.62 11.90
N LEU A 71 -0.57 -19.54 11.20
CA LEU A 71 0.02 -20.68 10.49
C LEU A 71 0.42 -21.84 11.42
N LEU A 72 1.03 -21.53 12.57
CA LEU A 72 1.49 -22.51 13.54
C LEU A 72 0.32 -23.20 14.24
N ILE A 73 -0.60 -22.42 14.82
CA ILE A 73 -1.68 -22.96 15.65
C ILE A 73 -2.77 -23.51 14.75
N PHE A 74 -3.40 -22.69 13.91
CA PHE A 74 -4.52 -23.13 13.08
C PHE A 74 -4.04 -24.05 11.95
N GLY A 75 -2.93 -23.73 11.30
CA GLY A 75 -2.41 -24.51 10.18
C GLY A 75 -2.06 -25.94 10.59
N GLN A 76 -1.29 -26.12 11.66
CA GLN A 76 -0.92 -27.46 12.16
C GLN A 76 -2.10 -28.20 12.80
N THR A 77 -2.89 -27.51 13.64
CA THR A 77 -3.98 -28.16 14.38
C THR A 77 -5.06 -28.68 13.43
N PHE A 78 -5.50 -27.87 12.48
CA PHE A 78 -6.55 -28.30 11.53
C PHE A 78 -6.04 -29.29 10.49
N THR A 79 -4.74 -29.24 10.14
CA THR A 79 -4.13 -30.29 9.31
C THR A 79 -4.16 -31.65 10.02
N ARG A 80 -3.89 -31.69 11.33
CA ARG A 80 -3.92 -32.93 12.13
C ARG A 80 -5.33 -33.48 12.32
N ILE A 81 -6.32 -32.61 12.53
CA ILE A 81 -7.71 -33.03 12.78
C ILE A 81 -8.43 -33.44 11.47
N ARG A 82 -7.89 -33.07 10.29
CA ARG A 82 -8.55 -33.26 8.98
C ARG A 82 -10.00 -32.72 8.95
N ALA A 83 -10.27 -31.70 9.76
CA ALA A 83 -11.63 -31.18 9.99
C ALA A 83 -12.27 -30.53 8.76
N ILE A 84 -11.47 -30.08 7.80
CA ILE A 84 -11.93 -29.32 6.64
C ILE A 84 -11.61 -30.12 5.37
N PRO A 85 -12.61 -30.41 4.52
CA PRO A 85 -12.40 -31.13 3.26
C PRO A 85 -11.71 -30.20 2.26
N THR A 86 -10.38 -30.10 2.37
CA THR A 86 -9.52 -29.29 1.48
C THR A 86 -9.19 -29.99 0.17
N GLY A 87 -9.83 -31.11 -0.16
CA GLY A 87 -9.57 -31.84 -1.42
C GLY A 87 -8.23 -32.58 -1.45
N GLY A 88 -7.67 -32.93 -0.28
CA GLY A 88 -6.46 -33.76 -0.15
C GLY A 88 -5.16 -33.00 0.08
N ILE A 89 -5.17 -31.66 0.04
CA ILE A 89 -4.02 -30.83 0.44
C ILE A 89 -4.01 -30.57 1.96
N PRO A 90 -2.84 -30.51 2.61
CA PRO A 90 -2.71 -30.07 3.99
C PRO A 90 -3.41 -28.72 4.21
N TYR A 91 -4.11 -28.55 5.33
CA TYR A 91 -4.81 -27.28 5.62
C TYR A 91 -3.83 -26.11 5.72
N ILE A 92 -2.61 -26.36 6.19
CA ILE A 92 -1.54 -25.36 6.24
C ILE A 92 -1.19 -24.82 4.83
N ASP A 93 -1.23 -25.67 3.80
CA ASP A 93 -1.00 -25.28 2.40
C ASP A 93 -2.14 -24.43 1.88
N TYR A 94 -3.38 -24.82 2.17
CA TYR A 94 -4.56 -24.05 1.79
C TYR A 94 -4.60 -22.65 2.43
N MET A 95 -4.19 -22.58 3.70
CA MET A 95 -4.29 -21.37 4.52
C MET A 95 -3.14 -20.38 4.26
N ALA A 96 -1.95 -20.84 3.88
CA ALA A 96 -0.79 -19.97 3.69
C ALA A 96 -1.01 -18.79 2.72
N PRO A 97 -1.55 -18.98 1.49
CA PRO A 97 -1.94 -17.87 0.61
C PRO A 97 -2.95 -16.91 1.25
N GLY A 98 -3.89 -17.44 2.04
CA GLY A 98 -4.87 -16.67 2.80
C GLY A 98 -4.23 -15.74 3.83
N ILE A 99 -3.27 -16.26 4.61
CA ILE A 99 -2.56 -15.49 5.63
C ILE A 99 -1.62 -14.44 4.99
N ILE A 100 -1.04 -14.73 3.82
CA ILE A 100 -0.26 -13.74 3.06
C ILE A 100 -1.16 -12.57 2.64
N ALA A 101 -2.33 -12.85 2.06
CA ALA A 101 -3.30 -11.82 1.66
C ALA A 101 -3.80 -11.02 2.87
N GLN A 102 -4.15 -11.70 3.96
CA GLN A 102 -4.60 -11.08 5.20
C GLN A 102 -3.55 -10.14 5.78
N SER A 103 -2.28 -10.56 5.83
CA SER A 103 -1.18 -9.76 6.36
C SER A 103 -0.99 -8.48 5.53
N ALA A 104 -1.07 -8.59 4.20
CA ALA A 104 -1.01 -7.45 3.29
C ALA A 104 -2.20 -6.50 3.47
N MET A 105 -3.42 -7.04 3.62
CA MET A 105 -4.62 -6.26 3.87
C MET A 105 -4.53 -5.48 5.18
N PHE A 106 -4.09 -6.10 6.28
CA PHE A 106 -3.97 -5.41 7.56
C PHE A 106 -3.02 -4.21 7.48
N ILE A 107 -1.86 -4.38 6.84
CA ILE A 107 -0.90 -3.29 6.66
C ILE A 107 -1.52 -2.15 5.86
N ALA A 108 -2.24 -2.48 4.79
CA ALA A 108 -2.88 -1.50 3.92
C ALA A 108 -4.04 -0.76 4.62
N ILE A 109 -4.90 -1.46 5.36
CA ILE A 109 -6.04 -0.87 6.08
C ILE A 109 -5.58 0.08 7.19
N PHE A 110 -4.47 -0.19 7.86
CA PHE A 110 -3.95 0.71 8.89
C PHE A 110 -3.03 1.83 8.34
N TYR A 111 -2.73 1.83 7.04
CA TYR A 111 -1.90 2.87 6.43
C TYR A 111 -2.49 4.29 6.56
N GLY A 112 -3.82 4.42 6.62
CA GLY A 112 -4.49 5.70 6.83
C GLY A 112 -4.11 6.37 8.16
N ILE A 113 -3.71 5.62 9.20
CA ILE A 113 -3.25 6.20 10.48
C ILE A 113 -1.98 7.02 10.25
N GLN A 114 -1.06 6.50 9.45
CA GLN A 114 0.17 7.19 9.09
C GLN A 114 -0.15 8.50 8.35
N ILE A 115 -1.21 8.52 7.53
CA ILE A 115 -1.62 9.72 6.81
C ILE A 115 -2.27 10.75 7.71
N ILE A 116 -3.10 10.33 8.67
CA ILE A 116 -3.62 11.24 9.70
C ILE A 116 -2.44 11.86 10.49
N TRP A 117 -1.43 11.05 10.83
CA TRP A 117 -0.23 11.55 11.49
C TRP A 117 0.53 12.59 10.65
N GLU A 118 0.76 12.30 9.36
CA GLU A 118 1.41 13.25 8.44
C GLU A 118 0.62 14.54 8.23
N ARG A 119 -0.71 14.47 8.29
CA ARG A 119 -1.59 15.64 8.30
C ARG A 119 -1.39 16.45 9.58
N ASP A 120 -1.46 15.81 10.75
CA ASP A 120 -1.28 16.47 12.05
C ASP A 120 0.10 17.14 12.17
N ALA A 121 1.14 16.52 11.57
CA ALA A 121 2.49 17.07 11.48
C ALA A 121 2.64 18.19 10.43
N GLY A 122 1.59 18.56 9.70
CA GLY A 122 1.60 19.58 8.65
C GLY A 122 2.35 19.17 7.38
N ILE A 123 2.82 17.91 7.27
CA ILE A 123 3.51 17.39 6.08
C ILE A 123 2.54 17.33 4.91
N LEU A 124 1.29 16.92 5.14
CA LEU A 124 0.29 16.83 4.09
C LEU A 124 -0.01 18.19 3.46
N ASN A 125 -0.06 19.26 4.25
CA ASN A 125 -0.28 20.62 3.76
C ASN A 125 0.88 21.09 2.88
N LYS A 126 2.13 20.77 3.25
CA LYS A 126 3.30 21.07 2.40
C LYS A 126 3.25 20.30 1.07
N LEU A 127 2.82 19.04 1.08
CA LEU A 127 2.69 18.24 -0.15
C LEU A 127 1.61 18.77 -1.09
N LEU A 128 0.51 19.31 -0.56
CA LEU A 128 -0.60 19.85 -1.33
C LEU A 128 -0.30 21.19 -2.02
N VAL A 129 0.70 21.93 -1.53
CA VAL A 129 1.17 23.18 -2.16
C VAL A 129 2.10 22.89 -3.36
N THR A 130 2.61 21.65 -3.49
CA THR A 130 3.41 21.28 -4.66
C THR A 130 2.53 21.19 -5.92
N PRO A 131 3.07 21.48 -7.13
CA PRO A 131 2.34 21.38 -8.40
C PRO A 131 2.15 19.90 -8.84
N THR A 132 1.80 19.02 -7.91
CA THR A 132 1.59 17.59 -8.13
C THR A 132 0.09 17.30 -8.11
N PRO A 133 -0.45 16.59 -9.11
CA PRO A 133 -1.85 16.21 -9.09
C PRO A 133 -2.15 15.32 -7.88
N ARG A 134 -3.31 15.53 -7.25
CA ARG A 134 -3.73 14.81 -6.02
C ARG A 134 -3.72 13.29 -6.20
N SER A 135 -4.08 12.82 -7.40
CA SER A 135 -4.02 11.40 -7.75
C SER A 135 -2.61 10.83 -7.69
N ALA A 136 -1.59 11.58 -8.13
CA ALA A 136 -0.20 11.11 -8.06
C ALA A 136 0.31 10.99 -6.63
N LEU A 137 -0.12 11.88 -5.72
CA LEU A 137 0.24 11.78 -4.30
C LEU A 137 -0.36 10.52 -3.67
N ILE A 138 -1.63 10.24 -3.94
CA ILE A 138 -2.32 9.06 -3.40
C ILE A 138 -1.76 7.79 -4.01
N THR A 139 -1.55 7.73 -5.32
CA THR A 139 -0.97 6.55 -5.96
C THR A 139 0.42 6.25 -5.41
N GLY A 140 1.26 7.27 -5.20
CA GLY A 140 2.57 7.07 -4.59
C GLY A 140 2.49 6.53 -3.15
N LYS A 141 1.56 7.04 -2.34
CA LYS A 141 1.29 6.56 -0.98
C LYS A 141 0.71 5.15 -0.94
N ALA A 142 -0.24 4.85 -1.82
CA ALA A 142 -0.86 3.54 -1.94
C ALA A 142 0.17 2.49 -2.40
N PHE A 143 1.03 2.87 -3.35
CA PHE A 143 2.13 2.01 -3.79
C PHE A 143 3.14 1.78 -2.66
N ALA A 144 3.49 2.81 -1.88
CA ALA A 144 4.32 2.64 -0.69
C ALA A 144 3.70 1.66 0.32
N ALA A 145 2.39 1.73 0.56
CA ALA A 145 1.69 0.74 1.36
C ALA A 145 1.82 -0.67 0.75
N GLY A 146 1.70 -0.81 -0.58
CA GLY A 146 1.94 -2.05 -1.29
C GLY A 146 3.35 -2.63 -1.12
N VAL A 147 4.38 -1.78 -1.12
CA VAL A 147 5.76 -2.21 -0.85
C VAL A 147 5.91 -2.71 0.59
N LYS A 148 5.33 -2.01 1.57
CA LYS A 148 5.35 -2.49 2.98
C LYS A 148 4.65 -3.84 3.12
N SER A 149 3.48 -3.98 2.50
CA SER A 149 2.73 -5.23 2.46
C SER A 149 3.52 -6.36 1.80
N LEU A 150 4.31 -6.06 0.77
CA LEU A 150 5.17 -7.03 0.09
C LEU A 150 6.28 -7.54 1.01
N VAL A 151 6.92 -6.67 1.80
CA VAL A 151 7.94 -7.12 2.76
C VAL A 151 7.33 -8.06 3.79
N GLN A 152 6.14 -7.74 4.31
CA GLN A 152 5.44 -8.64 5.22
C GLN A 152 5.04 -9.96 4.55
N ALA A 153 4.57 -9.92 3.30
CA ALA A 153 4.25 -11.11 2.53
C ALA A 153 5.48 -12.03 2.39
N ILE A 154 6.66 -11.47 2.15
CA ILE A 154 7.93 -12.23 2.10
C ILE A 154 8.20 -12.89 3.45
N VAL A 155 8.04 -12.18 4.57
CA VAL A 155 8.23 -12.75 5.91
C VAL A 155 7.30 -13.94 6.13
N VAL A 156 6.01 -13.80 5.77
CA VAL A 156 5.02 -14.88 5.90
C VAL A 156 5.34 -16.06 4.96
N ILE A 157 5.81 -15.80 3.75
CA ILE A 157 6.26 -16.86 2.81
C ILE A 157 7.43 -17.64 3.40
N VAL A 158 8.42 -16.96 4.01
CA VAL A 158 9.54 -17.62 4.68
C VAL A 158 9.05 -18.47 5.85
N ILE A 159 8.14 -17.95 6.66
CA ILE A 159 7.54 -18.73 7.77
C ILE A 159 6.80 -19.96 7.22
N ALA A 160 5.98 -19.80 6.19
CA ALA A 160 5.26 -20.90 5.56
C ALA A 160 6.23 -21.97 5.00
N ALA A 161 7.31 -21.54 4.34
CA ALA A 161 8.35 -22.43 3.84
C ALA A 161 9.05 -23.20 4.98
N LEU A 162 9.37 -22.55 6.10
CA LEU A 162 9.94 -23.20 7.30
C LEU A 162 8.99 -24.22 7.93
N LEU A 163 7.68 -24.01 7.80
CA LEU A 163 6.66 -24.95 8.27
C LEU A 163 6.38 -26.11 7.31
N GLY A 164 7.14 -26.20 6.21
CA GLY A 164 7.06 -27.31 5.25
C GLY A 164 5.91 -27.17 4.25
N VAL A 165 5.36 -25.97 4.07
CA VAL A 165 4.30 -25.72 3.09
C VAL A 165 4.83 -25.92 1.67
N ALA A 166 4.08 -26.65 0.83
CA ALA A 166 4.47 -26.96 -0.54
C ALA A 166 4.31 -25.75 -1.51
N LEU A 167 5.13 -24.72 -1.35
CA LEU A 167 5.13 -23.54 -2.23
C LEU A 167 5.97 -23.78 -3.50
N THR A 168 5.47 -23.27 -4.63
CA THR A 168 6.24 -23.16 -5.86
C THR A 168 7.27 -22.03 -5.76
N TRP A 169 8.54 -22.34 -6.02
CA TRP A 169 9.66 -21.36 -6.02
C TRP A 169 9.95 -20.73 -7.39
N ASN A 170 9.01 -20.83 -8.32
CA ASN A 170 9.18 -20.29 -9.67
C ASN A 170 9.18 -18.74 -9.61
N PRO A 171 10.25 -18.08 -10.10
CA PRO A 171 10.40 -16.63 -9.99
C PRO A 171 9.28 -15.86 -10.72
N LEU A 172 8.75 -16.41 -11.82
CA LEU A 172 7.65 -15.79 -12.55
C LEU A 172 6.35 -15.79 -11.74
N LYS A 173 6.08 -16.88 -11.02
CA LYS A 173 4.91 -16.98 -10.14
C LYS A 173 5.05 -16.09 -8.92
N LEU A 174 6.25 -15.99 -8.35
CA LEU A 174 6.55 -15.07 -7.25
C LEU A 174 6.39 -13.59 -7.65
N LEU A 175 6.73 -13.24 -8.90
CA LEU A 175 6.47 -11.90 -9.43
C LEU A 175 4.95 -11.63 -9.54
N GLY A 176 4.17 -12.62 -9.99
CA GLY A 176 2.72 -12.54 -9.98
C GLY A 176 2.14 -12.35 -8.57
N VAL A 177 2.69 -13.06 -7.57
CA VAL A 177 2.32 -12.92 -6.16
C VAL A 177 2.60 -11.49 -5.68
N ALA A 178 3.78 -10.95 -5.99
CA ALA A 178 4.13 -9.58 -5.65
C ALA A 178 3.16 -8.58 -6.26
N LEU A 179 2.79 -8.76 -7.54
CA LEU A 179 1.82 -7.90 -8.22
C LEU A 179 0.43 -7.97 -7.57
N ALA A 180 -0.07 -9.16 -7.25
CA ALA A 180 -1.36 -9.35 -6.60
C ALA A 180 -1.40 -8.68 -5.22
N VAL A 181 -0.32 -8.84 -4.43
CA VAL A 181 -0.16 -8.19 -3.12
C VAL A 181 -0.16 -6.67 -3.26
N ILE A 182 0.59 -6.12 -4.22
CA ILE A 182 0.63 -4.67 -4.45
C ILE A 182 -0.74 -4.14 -4.86
N LEU A 183 -1.42 -4.76 -5.82
CA LEU A 183 -2.73 -4.28 -6.30
C LEU A 183 -3.79 -4.29 -5.18
N ALA A 184 -3.88 -5.39 -4.43
CA ALA A 184 -4.81 -5.47 -3.30
C ALA A 184 -4.47 -4.44 -2.22
N SER A 185 -3.18 -4.27 -1.90
CA SER A 185 -2.73 -3.29 -0.91
C SER A 185 -3.00 -1.86 -1.34
N VAL A 186 -2.88 -1.55 -2.63
CA VAL A 186 -3.25 -0.24 -3.19
C VAL A 186 -4.74 0.01 -2.97
N PHE A 187 -5.61 -0.95 -3.27
CA PHE A 187 -7.04 -0.82 -2.99
C PHE A 187 -7.35 -0.57 -1.51
N PHE A 188 -6.86 -1.45 -0.62
CA PHE A 188 -7.14 -1.36 0.82
C PHE A 188 -6.54 -0.11 1.47
N SER A 189 -5.37 0.33 1.01
CA SER A 189 -4.78 1.58 1.50
C SER A 189 -5.55 2.80 1.01
N CYS A 190 -6.04 2.81 -0.23
CA CYS A 190 -6.93 3.86 -0.71
C CYS A 190 -8.28 3.89 0.03
N LEU A 191 -8.85 2.73 0.37
CA LEU A 191 -10.02 2.64 1.23
C LEU A 191 -9.73 3.26 2.61
N SER A 192 -8.60 2.89 3.22
CA SER A 192 -8.14 3.45 4.48
C SER A 192 -7.95 4.97 4.43
N MET A 193 -7.32 5.48 3.38
CA MET A 193 -7.12 6.92 3.13
C MET A 193 -8.44 7.67 3.00
N THR A 194 -9.41 7.06 2.32
CA THR A 194 -10.75 7.61 2.16
C THR A 194 -11.43 7.76 3.52
N ILE A 195 -11.38 6.71 4.35
CA ILE A 195 -11.95 6.73 5.70
C ILE A 195 -11.20 7.73 6.59
N ALA A 196 -9.87 7.78 6.49
CA ALA A 196 -9.04 8.73 7.22
C ALA A 196 -9.45 10.20 6.94
N GLY A 197 -9.86 10.50 5.70
CA GLY A 197 -10.38 11.80 5.31
C GLY A 197 -11.76 12.17 5.85
N ILE A 198 -12.52 11.20 6.32
CA ILE A 198 -13.85 11.40 6.92
C ILE A 198 -13.72 11.46 8.45
N VAL A 199 -12.94 10.54 9.00
CA VAL A 199 -12.88 10.30 10.44
C VAL A 199 -11.89 11.23 11.14
N LEU A 200 -10.84 11.69 10.46
CA LEU A 200 -9.90 12.73 10.92
C LEU A 200 -9.24 12.48 12.29
N SER A 201 -9.39 11.30 12.90
CA SER A 201 -8.87 10.89 14.21
C SER A 201 -8.28 9.49 14.12
N ARG A 202 -7.10 9.31 14.74
CA ARG A 202 -6.34 8.05 14.70
C ARG A 202 -7.08 6.92 15.42
N ASP A 203 -7.59 7.20 16.63
CA ASP A 203 -8.28 6.20 17.45
C ASP A 203 -9.56 5.71 16.77
N ARG A 204 -10.33 6.64 16.19
CA ARG A 204 -11.52 6.28 15.42
C ARG A 204 -11.16 5.45 14.19
N LEU A 205 -10.09 5.80 13.46
CA LEU A 205 -9.63 5.02 12.32
C LEU A 205 -9.19 3.61 12.72
N MET A 206 -8.56 3.44 13.89
CA MET A 206 -8.23 2.11 14.42
C MET A 206 -9.50 1.26 14.63
N GLY A 207 -10.52 1.83 15.27
CA GLY A 207 -11.81 1.16 15.49
C GLY A 207 -12.50 0.77 14.17
N PHE A 208 -12.62 1.71 13.23
CA PHE A 208 -13.20 1.44 11.90
C PHE A 208 -12.38 0.42 11.11
N GLY A 209 -11.05 0.52 11.16
CA GLY A 209 -10.16 -0.43 10.51
C GLY A 209 -10.43 -1.85 10.98
N GLN A 210 -10.52 -2.09 12.28
CA GLN A 210 -10.83 -3.42 12.82
C GLN A 210 -12.25 -3.88 12.46
N ALA A 211 -13.23 -2.99 12.58
CA ALA A 211 -14.63 -3.30 12.28
C ALA A 211 -14.85 -3.72 10.81
N ILE A 212 -14.05 -3.18 9.88
CA ILE A 212 -14.08 -3.54 8.46
C ILE A 212 -13.23 -4.79 8.19
N THR A 213 -12.07 -4.90 8.84
CA THR A 213 -11.11 -5.97 8.53
C THR A 213 -11.64 -7.34 8.91
N MET A 214 -12.28 -7.48 10.07
CA MET A 214 -12.79 -8.77 10.54
C MET A 214 -13.84 -9.36 9.58
N PRO A 215 -14.92 -8.64 9.19
CA PRO A 215 -15.87 -9.13 8.19
C PRO A 215 -15.24 -9.44 6.83
N LEU A 216 -14.31 -8.60 6.36
CA LEU A 216 -13.62 -8.86 5.09
C LEU A 216 -12.75 -10.12 5.15
N PHE A 217 -12.09 -10.37 6.27
CA PHE A 217 -11.25 -11.54 6.43
C PHE A 217 -12.09 -12.83 6.50
N PHE A 218 -13.08 -12.88 7.39
CA PHE A 218 -13.93 -14.06 7.55
C PHE A 218 -14.91 -14.28 6.39
N GLY A 219 -15.32 -13.21 5.72
CA GLY A 219 -16.11 -13.24 4.49
C GLY A 219 -15.28 -13.49 3.23
N SER A 220 -13.98 -13.70 3.35
CA SER A 220 -13.14 -14.13 2.24
C SER A 220 -12.95 -15.65 2.25
N ASN A 221 -12.49 -16.17 1.13
CA ASN A 221 -12.13 -17.57 1.03
C ASN A 221 -10.78 -17.91 1.69
N ALA A 222 -10.13 -16.99 2.42
CA ALA A 222 -8.80 -17.20 3.02
C ALA A 222 -8.72 -18.41 3.96
N LEU A 223 -9.74 -18.58 4.82
CA LEU A 223 -9.77 -19.61 5.86
C LEU A 223 -10.53 -20.88 5.46
N TYR A 224 -11.53 -20.73 4.59
CA TYR A 224 -12.46 -21.80 4.23
C TYR A 224 -12.71 -21.83 2.72
N PRO A 225 -12.84 -23.04 2.13
CA PRO A 225 -13.33 -23.18 0.77
C PRO A 225 -14.70 -22.53 0.59
N VAL A 226 -14.92 -21.86 -0.54
CA VAL A 226 -16.22 -21.22 -0.85
C VAL A 226 -17.36 -22.25 -0.85
N SER A 227 -17.07 -23.51 -1.19
CA SER A 227 -18.05 -24.61 -1.23
C SER A 227 -18.67 -24.95 0.13
N VAL A 228 -17.98 -24.69 1.24
CA VAL A 228 -18.50 -24.98 2.60
C VAL A 228 -19.20 -23.77 3.22
N MET A 229 -19.17 -22.61 2.56
CA MET A 229 -19.77 -21.39 3.09
C MET A 229 -21.30 -21.39 2.90
N PRO A 230 -22.07 -20.81 3.83
CA PRO A 230 -23.50 -20.52 3.63
C PRO A 230 -23.72 -19.62 2.40
N GLY A 231 -24.85 -19.75 1.70
CA GLY A 231 -25.10 -19.03 0.44
C GLY A 231 -24.97 -17.49 0.54
N TRP A 232 -25.36 -16.90 1.66
CA TRP A 232 -25.18 -15.46 1.90
C TRP A 232 -23.69 -15.06 2.00
N LEU A 233 -22.86 -15.92 2.62
CA LEU A 233 -21.43 -15.68 2.78
C LEU A 233 -20.69 -15.90 1.46
N GLN A 234 -21.14 -16.85 0.63
CA GLN A 234 -20.65 -17.02 -0.73
C GLN A 234 -20.87 -15.75 -1.58
N ALA A 235 -22.04 -15.10 -1.45
CA ALA A 235 -22.32 -13.85 -2.15
C ALA A 235 -21.37 -12.72 -1.70
N VAL A 236 -21.10 -12.60 -0.39
CA VAL A 236 -20.13 -11.63 0.15
C VAL A 236 -18.72 -11.94 -0.37
N SER A 237 -18.31 -13.20 -0.36
CA SER A 237 -17.00 -13.62 -0.84
C SER A 237 -16.78 -13.28 -2.31
N LYS A 238 -17.81 -13.39 -3.16
CA LYS A 238 -17.74 -13.02 -4.59
C LYS A 238 -17.55 -11.53 -4.84
N VAL A 239 -17.95 -10.65 -3.94
CA VAL A 239 -17.76 -9.20 -4.10
C VAL A 239 -16.45 -8.73 -3.46
N ASN A 240 -15.92 -9.51 -2.52
CA ASN A 240 -14.76 -9.14 -1.72
C ASN A 240 -13.45 -9.21 -2.52
N PRO A 241 -12.73 -8.10 -2.71
CA PRO A 241 -11.42 -8.09 -3.40
C PRO A 241 -10.37 -8.97 -2.73
N LEU A 242 -10.49 -9.23 -1.42
CA LEU A 242 -9.61 -10.15 -0.71
C LEU A 242 -9.74 -11.58 -1.24
N SER A 243 -10.93 -12.04 -1.59
CA SER A 243 -11.14 -13.40 -2.14
C SER A 243 -10.37 -13.59 -3.45
N TYR A 244 -10.44 -12.60 -4.34
CA TYR A 244 -9.70 -12.61 -5.61
C TYR A 244 -8.19 -12.56 -5.40
N GLN A 245 -7.72 -11.80 -4.41
CA GLN A 245 -6.30 -11.83 -4.04
C GLN A 245 -5.87 -13.22 -3.61
N VAL A 246 -6.65 -13.86 -2.72
CA VAL A 246 -6.31 -15.19 -2.21
C VAL A 246 -6.35 -16.24 -3.34
N ASP A 247 -7.32 -16.19 -4.24
CA ASP A 247 -7.42 -17.14 -5.35
C ASP A 247 -6.25 -16.98 -6.32
N ALA A 248 -5.83 -15.74 -6.63
CA ALA A 248 -4.61 -15.47 -7.40
C ALA A 248 -3.37 -16.04 -6.70
N LEU A 249 -3.23 -15.81 -5.39
CA LEU A 249 -2.10 -16.32 -4.63
C LEU A 249 -2.08 -17.86 -4.57
N ARG A 250 -3.24 -18.52 -4.43
CA ARG A 250 -3.33 -19.98 -4.47
C ARG A 250 -2.93 -20.53 -5.83
N GLY A 251 -3.45 -19.96 -6.91
CA GLY A 251 -3.08 -20.36 -8.26
C GLY A 251 -1.59 -20.25 -8.54
N LEU A 252 -0.98 -19.17 -8.05
CA LEU A 252 0.45 -18.90 -8.25
C LEU A 252 1.35 -19.71 -7.32
N LEU A 253 0.99 -19.90 -6.05
CA LEU A 253 1.85 -20.59 -5.08
C LEU A 253 1.65 -22.10 -5.07
N LEU A 254 0.40 -22.56 -5.16
CA LEU A 254 0.04 -23.98 -5.05
C LEU A 254 -0.28 -24.61 -6.41
N GLY A 255 -0.44 -23.82 -7.47
CA GLY A 255 -0.78 -24.34 -8.80
C GLY A 255 -2.23 -24.82 -8.93
N THR A 256 -3.11 -24.38 -8.03
CA THR A 256 -4.54 -24.72 -8.09
C THR A 256 -5.23 -24.04 -9.27
N PRO A 257 -6.31 -24.62 -9.84
CA PRO A 257 -7.10 -23.96 -10.86
C PRO A 257 -7.62 -22.59 -10.38
N SER A 258 -7.16 -21.51 -11.01
CA SER A 258 -7.52 -20.13 -10.66
C SER A 258 -7.75 -19.33 -11.93
N HIS A 259 -8.69 -18.39 -11.89
CA HIS A 259 -8.99 -17.49 -13.01
C HIS A 259 -8.11 -16.24 -12.93
N LEU A 260 -6.78 -16.40 -13.07
CA LEU A 260 -5.80 -15.33 -12.87
C LEU A 260 -6.16 -14.03 -13.62
N GLY A 261 -6.65 -14.13 -14.86
CA GLY A 261 -7.06 -12.95 -15.63
C GLY A 261 -8.22 -12.17 -14.99
N ALA A 262 -9.22 -12.88 -14.44
CA ALA A 262 -10.33 -12.26 -13.72
C ALA A 262 -9.87 -11.72 -12.36
N ASP A 263 -9.03 -12.47 -11.64
CA ASP A 263 -8.53 -12.07 -10.32
C ASP A 263 -7.71 -10.78 -10.41
N PHE A 264 -6.73 -10.72 -11.32
CA PHE A 264 -5.96 -9.51 -11.57
C PHE A 264 -6.82 -8.38 -12.13
N GLY A 265 -7.81 -8.68 -12.97
CA GLY A 265 -8.76 -7.71 -13.51
C GLY A 265 -9.57 -7.03 -12.40
N VAL A 266 -10.15 -7.82 -11.49
CA VAL A 266 -10.91 -7.30 -10.34
C VAL A 266 -10.02 -6.50 -9.40
N LEU A 267 -8.80 -6.99 -9.10
CA LEU A 267 -7.86 -6.25 -8.25
C LEU A 267 -7.43 -4.92 -8.89
N ALA A 268 -7.19 -4.89 -10.19
CA ALA A 268 -6.85 -3.66 -10.91
C ALA A 268 -8.01 -2.66 -10.94
N ILE A 269 -9.24 -3.13 -11.19
CA ILE A 269 -10.45 -2.30 -11.15
C ILE A 269 -10.67 -1.76 -9.73
N ALA A 270 -10.56 -2.61 -8.71
CA ALA A 270 -10.68 -2.22 -7.31
C ALA A 270 -9.63 -1.16 -6.96
N ALA A 271 -8.36 -1.37 -7.33
CA ALA A 271 -7.29 -0.40 -7.12
C ALA A 271 -7.58 0.94 -7.81
N ALA A 272 -8.05 0.93 -9.05
CA ALA A 272 -8.41 2.14 -9.78
C ALA A 272 -9.57 2.90 -9.10
N LEU A 273 -10.63 2.19 -8.71
CA LEU A 273 -11.77 2.75 -7.97
C LEU A 273 -11.36 3.30 -6.60
N GLY A 274 -10.45 2.62 -5.90
CA GLY A 274 -9.88 3.09 -4.64
C GLY A 274 -9.12 4.40 -4.83
N ILE A 275 -8.24 4.47 -5.84
CA ILE A 275 -7.45 5.66 -6.14
C ILE A 275 -8.37 6.84 -6.49
N THR A 276 -9.40 6.64 -7.31
CA THR A 276 -10.33 7.72 -7.67
C THR A 276 -11.14 8.20 -6.48
N ALA A 277 -11.67 7.29 -5.66
CA ALA A 277 -12.39 7.62 -4.42
C ALA A 277 -11.51 8.44 -3.48
N ALA A 278 -10.31 7.94 -3.16
CA ALA A 278 -9.37 8.64 -2.29
C ALA A 278 -8.96 10.02 -2.86
N SER A 279 -8.79 10.12 -4.18
CA SER A 279 -8.39 11.38 -4.86
C SER A 279 -9.46 12.45 -4.77
N SER A 280 -10.73 12.06 -4.89
CA SER A 280 -11.86 13.00 -4.75
C SER A 280 -11.97 13.55 -3.33
N LEU A 281 -11.66 12.74 -2.32
CA LEU A 281 -11.79 13.07 -0.90
C LEU A 281 -10.53 13.72 -0.29
N LEU A 282 -9.39 13.72 -0.99
CA LEU A 282 -8.17 14.38 -0.52
C LEU A 282 -8.35 15.89 -0.27
N GLY A 283 -9.27 16.54 -1.01
CA GLY A 283 -9.64 17.93 -0.77
C GLY A 283 -10.37 18.17 0.55
N ARG A 284 -10.87 17.12 1.22
CA ARG A 284 -11.41 17.21 2.59
C ARG A 284 -10.32 17.00 3.65
N LEU A 285 -9.29 16.20 3.38
CA LEU A 285 -8.13 16.05 4.29
C LEU A 285 -7.31 17.33 4.47
N ALA A 286 -7.37 18.22 3.48
CA ALA A 286 -6.61 19.46 3.41
C ALA A 286 -7.24 20.65 4.16
N ARG A 287 -8.51 20.51 4.55
CA ARG A 287 -9.26 21.51 5.33
C ARG A 287 -9.22 21.15 6.80
#